data_AF-A0A7R9LUN3-F1
#
_entry.id   AF-A0A7R9LUN3-F1
#
_cell.length_a   1.000
_cell.length_b   1.000
_cell.length_c   1.000
_cell.angle_alpha   90.00
_cell.angle_beta   90.00
_cell.angle_gamma   90.00
#
_symmetry.space_group_name_H-M   'P 1'
#
loop_
_entity.id
_entity.type
_entity.pdbx_description
1 polymer ?
#
loop_
_entity_poly.entity_id
_entity_poly.type
_entity_poly.pdbx_seq_one_letter_code
_entity_poly.pdbx_strand_id
1 'polypeptide(L)'
;LDITGYVRKFFDTLALRVDIPDSCTAIARQVWTVNTSLPKPAFKCPTDEEIQNALTIAQKRNQTNVDLYNNLVEKLVSLMNGSNGVPDLHWRYYQLSNVMLSMLIRHDIPVATSAVSLFTKNLNHDTLYIRKISIASFGAILKQQKRKHQKKELKPFPEDNQWLQTDISNKLDTEAEFQSMNFVDKPHVGFYCFPKPVLVYDKSQSINESKTMTDSEIIVRQKFADKDFLYQLLSYLSLEENKGKDKFSSK
;
A
#
# COMPACT_ATOMS: atom_id res chain seq x y z
N LEU A 1 18.67 15.00 21.77
CA LEU A 1 17.49 14.11 21.65
C LEU A 1 17.36 13.66 20.20
N ASP A 2 17.32 12.37 19.91
CA ASP A 2 16.99 11.88 18.56
C ASP A 2 15.47 11.87 18.37
N ILE A 3 14.93 13.03 17.97
CA ILE A 3 13.50 13.23 17.74
C ILE A 3 13.02 12.26 16.65
N THR A 4 13.81 12.05 15.60
CA THR A 4 13.48 11.17 14.48
C THR A 4 13.29 9.73 14.93
N GLY A 5 14.22 9.21 15.73
CA GLY A 5 14.12 7.86 16.32
C GLY A 5 12.92 7.73 17.26
N TYR A 6 12.62 8.76 18.04
CA TYR A 6 11.47 8.77 18.94
C TYR A 6 10.15 8.74 18.18
N VAL A 7 9.94 9.63 17.21
CA VAL A 7 8.71 9.67 16.41
C VAL A 7 8.53 8.33 15.69
N ARG A 8 9.56 7.79 15.05
CA ARG A 8 9.46 6.49 14.36
C ARG A 8 9.10 5.33 15.27
N LYS A 9 9.57 5.35 16.53
CA LYS A 9 9.31 4.28 17.49
C LYS A 9 7.88 4.31 18.05
N PHE A 10 7.30 5.49 18.20
CA PHE A 10 6.03 5.70 18.90
C PHE A 10 4.90 6.19 17.99
N PHE A 11 5.13 6.28 16.68
CA PHE A 11 4.10 6.67 15.73
C PHE A 11 3.18 5.49 15.41
N ASP A 12 1.91 5.63 15.79
CA ASP A 12 0.86 4.70 15.43
C ASP A 12 0.04 5.19 14.23
N THR A 13 -0.40 4.24 13.43
CA THR A 13 -1.26 4.50 12.27
C THR A 13 -2.67 4.85 12.75
N LEU A 14 -3.02 6.14 12.75
CA LEU A 14 -4.33 6.63 13.21
C LEU A 14 -5.46 6.25 12.23
N ALA A 15 -6.65 5.89 12.72
CA ALA A 15 -7.79 5.62 11.84
C ALA A 15 -8.33 6.92 11.23
N LEU A 16 -8.32 7.02 9.90
CA LEU A 16 -8.89 8.18 9.19
C LEU A 16 -10.39 8.04 9.01
N ARG A 17 -10.86 6.80 8.79
CA ARG A 17 -12.28 6.44 8.69
C ARG A 17 -12.63 5.41 9.75
N VAL A 18 -13.73 5.66 10.44
CA VAL A 18 -14.36 4.69 11.35
C VAL A 18 -15.80 4.54 10.87
N ASP A 19 -16.08 3.41 10.24
CA ASP A 19 -17.40 3.06 9.72
C ASP A 19 -17.96 1.91 10.56
N ILE A 20 -19.21 2.03 10.99
CA ILE A 20 -19.90 1.02 11.80
C ILE A 20 -20.85 0.24 10.88
N PRO A 21 -20.61 -1.06 10.63
CA PRO A 21 -21.49 -1.86 9.80
C PRO A 21 -22.91 -2.00 10.40
N ASP A 22 -23.92 -2.12 9.54
CA ASP A 22 -25.31 -2.33 9.96
C ASP A 22 -25.49 -3.58 10.84
N SER A 23 -24.68 -4.62 10.59
CA SER A 23 -24.67 -5.83 11.43
C SER A 23 -24.29 -5.54 12.88
N CYS A 24 -23.34 -4.63 13.12
CA CYS A 24 -22.96 -4.19 14.46
C CYS A 24 -24.10 -3.41 15.13
N THR A 25 -24.76 -2.51 14.37
CA THR A 25 -25.92 -1.75 14.85
C THR A 25 -27.08 -2.67 15.21
N ALA A 26 -27.34 -3.69 14.39
CA ALA A 26 -28.39 -4.68 14.63
C ALA A 26 -28.13 -5.49 15.91
N ILE A 27 -26.89 -5.97 16.12
CA ILE A 27 -26.49 -6.66 17.36
C ILE A 27 -26.58 -5.72 18.57
N ALA A 28 -26.15 -4.47 18.43
CA ALA A 28 -26.25 -3.49 19.51
C ALA A 28 -27.70 -3.24 19.94
N ARG A 29 -28.65 -3.16 19.00
CA ARG A 29 -30.09 -3.03 19.32
C ARG A 29 -30.62 -4.23 20.11
N GLN A 30 -30.07 -5.43 19.90
CA GLN A 30 -30.49 -6.61 20.65
C GLN A 30 -30.20 -6.48 22.15
N VAL A 31 -29.20 -5.69 22.56
CA VAL A 31 -28.90 -5.43 23.98
C VAL A 31 -30.10 -4.82 24.73
N TRP A 32 -30.98 -4.08 24.03
CA TRP A 32 -32.22 -3.56 24.62
C TRP A 32 -33.38 -4.56 24.63
N THR A 33 -33.40 -5.53 23.71
CA THR A 33 -34.53 -6.44 23.50
C THR A 33 -34.34 -7.82 24.14
N VAL A 34 -33.12 -8.22 24.48
CA VAL A 34 -32.84 -9.50 25.15
C VAL A 34 -33.48 -9.49 26.55
N ASN A 35 -34.53 -10.30 26.70
CA ASN A 35 -35.38 -10.33 27.89
C ASN A 35 -34.85 -11.20 29.04
N THR A 36 -33.66 -11.79 28.91
CA THR A 36 -33.20 -12.89 29.77
C THR A 36 -32.18 -12.52 30.85
N SER A 37 -31.61 -11.32 30.88
CA SER A 37 -30.67 -10.95 31.96
C SER A 37 -30.60 -9.46 32.23
N LEU A 38 -30.87 -9.07 33.49
CA LEU A 38 -30.44 -7.80 34.04
C LEU A 38 -28.90 -7.78 34.16
N PRO A 39 -28.25 -6.60 34.07
CA PRO A 39 -28.84 -5.27 33.97
C PRO A 39 -29.20 -4.85 32.53
N LYS A 40 -30.35 -4.16 32.39
CA LYS A 40 -30.76 -3.53 31.13
C LYS A 40 -30.27 -2.07 31.06
N PRO A 41 -30.01 -1.53 29.86
CA PRO A 41 -29.70 -0.10 29.72
C PRO A 41 -30.81 0.77 30.30
N ALA A 42 -30.46 1.77 31.10
CA ALA A 42 -31.43 2.71 31.70
C ALA A 42 -32.03 3.68 30.67
N PHE A 43 -31.35 3.88 29.54
CA PHE A 43 -31.77 4.76 28.46
C PHE A 43 -32.59 4.00 27.41
N LYS A 44 -33.49 4.72 26.71
CA LYS A 44 -34.24 4.17 25.58
C LYS A 44 -33.30 3.75 24.46
N CYS A 45 -33.68 2.72 23.71
CA CYS A 45 -32.96 2.36 22.49
C CYS A 45 -32.99 3.55 21.53
N PRO A 46 -31.85 3.94 20.93
CA PRO A 46 -31.81 5.01 19.95
C PRO A 46 -32.78 4.74 18.79
N THR A 47 -33.48 5.78 18.37
CA THR A 47 -34.38 5.78 17.21
C THR A 47 -33.60 5.69 15.91
N ASP A 48 -34.28 5.31 14.82
CA ASP A 48 -33.66 5.29 13.49
C ASP A 48 -33.18 6.68 13.06
N GLU A 49 -33.90 7.74 13.44
CA GLU A 49 -33.51 9.13 13.17
C GLU A 49 -32.23 9.52 13.92
N GLU A 50 -32.13 9.21 15.21
CA GLU A 50 -30.92 9.47 16.00
C GLU A 50 -29.70 8.72 15.45
N ILE A 51 -29.91 7.48 15.01
CA ILE A 51 -28.84 6.67 14.38
C ILE A 51 -28.43 7.29 13.05
N GLN A 52 -29.37 7.72 12.22
CA GLN A 52 -29.07 8.39 10.94
C GLN A 52 -28.33 9.72 11.14
N ASN A 53 -28.71 10.50 12.16
CA ASN A 53 -28.02 11.72 12.55
C ASN A 53 -26.59 11.42 13.02
N ALA A 54 -26.40 10.41 13.87
CA ALA A 54 -25.08 9.98 14.33
C ALA A 54 -24.18 9.50 13.17
N LEU A 55 -24.73 8.77 12.21
CA LEU A 55 -24.02 8.35 10.99
C LEU A 55 -23.54 9.55 10.18
N THR A 56 -24.39 10.56 10.02
CA THR A 56 -24.04 11.81 9.31
C THR A 56 -22.90 12.55 10.02
N ILE A 57 -22.94 12.63 11.35
CA ILE A 57 -21.86 13.22 12.17
C ILE A 57 -20.56 12.42 12.02
N ALA A 58 -20.63 11.09 12.06
CA ALA A 58 -19.48 10.21 11.88
C ALA A 58 -18.84 10.37 10.50
N GLN A 59 -19.65 10.43 9.44
CA GLN A 59 -19.18 10.68 8.07
C GLN A 59 -18.48 12.04 7.94
N LYS A 60 -19.04 13.10 8.53
CA LYS A 60 -18.42 14.43 8.56
C LYS A 60 -17.08 14.42 9.30
N ARG A 61 -16.98 13.68 10.40
CA ARG A 61 -15.71 13.49 11.14
C ARG A 61 -14.68 12.73 10.31
N ASN A 62 -15.08 11.66 9.64
CA ASN A 62 -14.22 10.89 8.74
C ASN A 62 -13.68 11.79 7.61
N GLN A 63 -14.53 12.62 6.99
CA GLN A 63 -14.09 13.58 5.97
C GLN A 63 -13.09 14.59 6.54
N THR A 64 -13.38 15.15 7.71
CA THR A 64 -12.47 16.11 8.38
C THR A 64 -11.10 15.49 8.65
N ASN A 65 -11.04 14.23 9.10
CA ASN A 65 -9.78 13.52 9.32
C ASN A 65 -8.98 13.34 8.03
N VAL A 66 -9.66 12.98 6.92
CA VAL A 66 -9.04 12.84 5.60
C VAL A 66 -8.48 14.19 5.13
N ASP A 67 -9.23 15.27 5.30
CA ASP A 67 -8.80 16.62 4.90
C ASP A 67 -7.58 17.07 5.71
N LEU A 68 -7.58 16.84 7.03
CA LEU A 68 -6.44 17.13 7.90
C LEU A 68 -5.19 16.32 7.52
N TYR A 69 -5.38 15.03 7.21
CA TYR A 69 -4.29 14.16 6.74
C TYR A 69 -3.69 14.67 5.43
N ASN A 70 -4.52 14.95 4.43
CA ASN A 70 -4.05 15.47 3.14
C ASN A 70 -3.36 16.82 3.31
N ASN A 71 -3.91 17.70 4.15
CA ASN A 71 -3.29 19.00 4.45
C ASN A 71 -1.91 18.86 5.11
N LEU A 72 -1.75 17.90 6.03
CA LEU A 72 -0.47 17.60 6.66
C LEU A 72 0.56 17.10 5.64
N VAL A 73 0.17 16.18 4.76
CA VAL A 73 1.02 15.68 3.67
C VAL A 73 1.48 16.84 2.77
N GLU A 74 0.55 17.67 2.29
CA GLU A 74 0.88 18.79 1.41
C GLU A 74 1.77 19.83 2.11
N LYS A 75 1.54 20.13 3.39
CA LYS A 75 2.39 21.02 4.17
C LYS A 75 3.81 20.48 4.35
N LEU A 76 3.96 19.18 4.60
CA LEU A 76 5.29 18.58 4.71
C LEU A 76 6.04 18.63 3.37
N VAL A 77 5.34 18.33 2.27
CA VAL A 77 5.92 18.39 0.92
C VAL A 77 6.31 19.81 0.55
N SER A 78 5.46 20.80 0.81
CA SER A 78 5.76 22.21 0.51
C SER A 78 6.95 22.72 1.33
N LEU A 79 7.03 22.39 2.62
CA LEU A 79 8.19 22.71 3.46
C LEU A 79 9.49 22.09 2.95
N MET A 80 9.43 20.86 2.41
CA MET A 80 10.62 20.18 1.87
C MET A 80 11.03 20.71 0.50
N ASN A 81 10.08 21.11 -0.33
CA ASN A 81 10.38 21.73 -1.63
C ASN A 81 10.85 23.18 -1.49
N GLY A 82 10.52 23.86 -0.39
CA GLY A 82 10.87 25.25 -0.12
C GLY A 82 10.32 26.24 -1.14
N SER A 83 10.83 27.47 -1.15
CA SER A 83 10.44 28.50 -2.12
C SER A 83 11.11 28.23 -3.48
N ASN A 84 10.35 28.24 -4.57
CA ASN A 84 10.85 28.02 -5.93
C ASN A 84 11.59 26.66 -6.15
N GLY A 85 11.29 25.64 -5.35
CA GLY A 85 11.85 24.29 -5.53
C GLY A 85 13.25 24.08 -4.94
N VAL A 86 13.75 25.06 -4.17
CA VAL A 86 14.98 24.96 -3.39
C VAL A 86 14.61 24.82 -1.90
N PRO A 87 15.06 23.75 -1.20
CA PRO A 87 14.78 23.59 0.21
C PRO A 87 15.41 24.72 1.03
N ASP A 88 14.59 25.59 1.63
CA ASP A 88 15.02 26.57 2.64
C ASP A 88 15.30 25.91 4.00
N LEU A 89 15.05 24.60 4.08
CA LEU A 89 15.04 23.83 5.30
C LEU A 89 16.43 23.24 5.57
N HIS A 90 17.00 23.53 6.74
CA HIS A 90 18.26 22.91 7.16
C HIS A 90 18.18 21.38 7.06
N TRP A 91 19.23 20.73 6.55
CA TRP A 91 19.24 19.31 6.16
C TRP A 91 18.67 18.35 7.22
N ARG A 92 18.90 18.65 8.51
CA ARG A 92 18.38 17.85 9.63
C ARG A 92 16.87 17.88 9.74
N TYR A 93 16.24 19.01 9.45
CA TYR A 93 14.78 19.14 9.40
C TYR A 93 14.23 18.54 8.10
N TYR A 94 14.95 18.65 6.98
CA TYR A 94 14.60 17.94 5.75
C TYR A 94 14.56 16.42 5.98
N GLN A 95 15.55 15.89 6.69
CA GLN A 95 15.59 14.49 7.11
C GLN A 95 14.41 14.10 8.01
N LEU A 96 14.08 14.93 9.00
CA LEU A 96 12.93 14.71 9.89
C LEU A 96 11.61 14.70 9.11
N SER A 97 11.41 15.68 8.21
CA SER A 97 10.22 15.78 7.37
C SER A 97 10.07 14.58 6.43
N ASN A 98 11.17 14.06 5.87
CA ASN A 98 11.14 12.84 5.06
C ASN A 98 10.69 11.62 5.89
N VAL A 99 11.18 11.50 7.13
CA VAL A 99 10.74 10.42 8.03
C VAL A 99 9.26 10.57 8.36
N MET A 100 8.83 11.75 8.77
CA MET A 100 7.41 12.05 9.05
C MET A 100 6.52 11.72 7.85
N LEU A 101 6.88 12.20 6.66
CA LEU A 101 6.13 11.94 5.44
C LEU A 101 6.10 10.44 5.10
N SER A 102 7.21 9.70 5.28
CA SER A 102 7.25 8.26 5.01
C SER A 102 6.31 7.46 5.91
N MET A 103 6.11 7.91 7.15
CA MET A 103 5.18 7.28 8.10
C MET A 103 3.72 7.58 7.77
N LEU A 104 3.45 8.59 6.94
CA LEU A 104 2.11 8.92 6.47
C LEU A 104 1.69 8.07 5.26
N ILE A 105 2.56 7.22 4.70
CA ILE A 105 2.16 6.31 3.62
C ILE A 105 1.29 5.19 4.20
N ARG A 106 0.05 5.10 3.71
CA ARG A 106 -0.96 4.15 4.20
C ARG A 106 -1.55 3.33 3.07
N HIS A 107 -2.20 2.23 3.43
CA HIS A 107 -2.83 1.33 2.46
C HIS A 107 -4.27 1.75 2.09
N ASP A 108 -4.94 2.50 2.97
CA ASP A 108 -6.36 2.85 2.89
C ASP A 108 -6.66 4.15 2.15
N ILE A 109 -5.66 5.04 1.98
CA ILE A 109 -5.80 6.30 1.23
C ILE A 109 -4.62 6.46 0.26
N PRO A 110 -4.88 6.77 -1.03
CA PRO A 110 -3.83 7.07 -2.01
C PRO A 110 -2.85 8.13 -1.51
N VAL A 111 -1.56 7.89 -1.68
CA VAL A 111 -0.53 8.91 -1.41
C VAL A 111 -0.74 10.10 -2.35
N ALA A 112 -0.64 11.31 -1.81
CA ALA A 112 -0.79 12.54 -2.60
C ALA A 112 0.27 12.61 -3.72
N THR A 113 -0.14 13.07 -4.89
CA THR A 113 0.71 13.17 -6.09
C THR A 113 1.98 14.00 -5.84
N SER A 114 1.90 15.03 -4.99
CA SER A 114 3.04 15.86 -4.59
C SER A 114 4.09 15.06 -3.78
N ALA A 115 3.64 14.19 -2.87
CA ALA A 115 4.50 13.30 -2.10
C ALA A 115 5.10 12.20 -2.98
N VAL A 116 4.35 11.65 -3.94
CA VAL A 116 4.87 10.69 -4.93
C VAL A 116 6.00 11.34 -5.74
N SER A 117 5.79 12.57 -6.23
CA SER A 117 6.80 13.33 -6.95
C SER A 117 8.06 13.54 -6.11
N LEU A 118 7.91 13.96 -4.85
CA LEU A 118 9.03 14.18 -3.93
C LEU A 118 9.83 12.89 -3.69
N PHE A 119 9.18 11.78 -3.33
CA PHE A 119 9.89 10.53 -3.10
C PHE A 119 10.56 9.98 -4.36
N THR A 120 9.92 10.13 -5.52
CA THR A 120 10.50 9.72 -6.81
C THR A 120 11.74 10.54 -7.12
N LYS A 121 11.67 11.87 -6.95
CA LYS A 121 12.82 12.79 -7.09
C LYS A 121 13.94 12.42 -6.10
N ASN A 122 13.60 12.01 -4.89
CA ASN A 122 14.60 11.73 -3.86
C ASN A 122 15.29 10.37 -3.98
N LEU A 123 14.91 9.52 -4.94
CA LEU A 123 15.60 8.25 -5.21
C LEU A 123 17.07 8.46 -5.56
N ASN A 124 17.41 9.54 -6.27
CA ASN A 124 18.77 9.94 -6.59
C ASN A 124 19.25 11.15 -5.76
N HIS A 125 18.76 11.33 -4.53
CA HIS A 125 19.23 12.40 -3.65
C HIS A 125 20.69 12.17 -3.20
N ASP A 126 21.50 13.22 -3.04
CA ASP A 126 22.94 13.09 -2.71
C ASP A 126 23.19 12.41 -1.35
N THR A 127 22.36 12.73 -0.36
CA THR A 127 22.40 12.09 0.96
C THR A 127 21.85 10.66 0.92
N LEU A 128 22.71 9.68 1.24
CA LEU A 128 22.36 8.25 1.31
C LEU A 128 21.12 7.98 2.18
N TYR A 129 21.02 8.62 3.35
CA TYR A 129 19.89 8.42 4.26
C TYR A 129 18.55 8.77 3.61
N ILE A 130 18.48 9.86 2.84
CA ILE A 130 17.26 10.28 2.12
C ILE A 130 16.92 9.27 1.03
N ARG A 131 17.92 8.76 0.29
CA ARG A 131 17.69 7.69 -0.71
C ARG A 131 17.08 6.45 -0.07
N LYS A 132 17.61 5.98 1.06
CA LYS A 132 17.10 4.77 1.73
C LYS A 132 15.65 4.90 2.16
N ILE A 133 15.27 6.06 2.71
CA ILE A 133 13.86 6.35 3.01
C ILE A 133 13.04 6.37 1.74
N SER A 134 13.53 7.04 0.70
CA SER A 134 12.80 7.23 -0.55
C SER A 134 12.59 5.91 -1.29
N ILE A 135 13.57 5.00 -1.28
CA ILE A 135 13.46 3.65 -1.83
C ILE A 135 12.36 2.86 -1.11
N ALA A 136 12.37 2.86 0.23
CA ALA A 136 11.34 2.16 1.01
C ALA A 136 9.94 2.77 0.81
N SER A 137 9.83 4.10 0.86
CA SER A 137 8.59 4.84 0.58
C SER A 137 8.07 4.60 -0.82
N PHE A 138 8.95 4.63 -1.82
CA PHE A 138 8.61 4.39 -3.22
C PHE A 138 8.14 2.95 -3.44
N GLY A 139 8.76 1.97 -2.77
CA GLY A 139 8.27 0.58 -2.75
C GLY A 139 6.84 0.47 -2.21
N ALA A 140 6.52 1.19 -1.13
CA ALA A 140 5.16 1.25 -0.59
C ALA A 140 4.16 1.97 -1.53
N ILE A 141 4.58 3.03 -2.21
CA ILE A 141 3.78 3.73 -3.23
C ILE A 141 3.47 2.79 -4.40
N LEU A 142 4.47 2.08 -4.93
CA LEU A 142 4.27 1.09 -6.00
C LEU A 142 3.36 -0.05 -5.55
N LYS A 143 3.45 -0.46 -4.28
CA LYS A 143 2.56 -1.47 -3.71
C LYS A 143 1.10 -1.01 -3.69
N GLN A 144 0.86 0.27 -3.40
CA GLN A 144 -0.46 0.87 -3.42
C GLN A 144 -1.00 1.03 -4.86
N GLN A 145 -0.15 1.45 -5.79
CA GLN A 145 -0.50 1.62 -7.21
C GLN A 145 -0.65 0.27 -7.94
N LYS A 146 -0.19 -0.84 -7.34
CA LYS A 146 -0.31 -2.18 -7.93
C LYS A 146 -1.77 -2.54 -8.17
N ARG A 147 -2.11 -2.68 -9.46
CA ARG A 147 -3.43 -3.14 -9.90
C ARG A 147 -3.73 -4.54 -9.35
N LYS A 148 -4.96 -4.75 -8.87
CA LYS A 148 -5.44 -6.06 -8.45
C LYS A 148 -5.50 -6.98 -9.67
N HIS A 149 -4.71 -8.05 -9.63
CA HIS A 149 -4.74 -9.08 -10.67
C HIS A 149 -5.93 -9.99 -10.40
N GLN A 150 -6.76 -10.23 -11.41
CA GLN A 150 -7.87 -11.16 -11.24
C GLN A 150 -7.39 -12.60 -11.14
N LYS A 151 -8.17 -13.39 -10.40
CA LYS A 151 -7.94 -14.80 -10.23
C LYS A 151 -9.18 -15.54 -10.68
N LYS A 152 -8.98 -16.68 -11.33
CA LYS A 152 -10.05 -17.60 -11.71
C LYS A 152 -9.96 -18.86 -10.87
N GLU A 153 -11.10 -19.49 -10.65
CA GLU A 153 -11.16 -20.81 -10.02
C GLU A 153 -10.62 -21.85 -11.01
N LEU A 154 -9.68 -22.67 -10.53
CA LEU A 154 -9.18 -23.84 -11.23
C LEU A 154 -9.78 -25.06 -10.54
N LYS A 155 -10.43 -25.94 -11.31
CA LYS A 155 -10.81 -27.25 -10.80
C LYS A 155 -9.55 -28.13 -10.78
N PRO A 156 -9.04 -28.53 -9.60
CA PRO A 156 -7.88 -29.41 -9.57
C PRO A 156 -8.23 -30.76 -10.21
N PHE A 157 -7.24 -31.38 -10.83
CA PHE A 157 -7.41 -32.75 -11.34
C PHE A 157 -7.65 -33.71 -10.16
N PRO A 158 -8.53 -34.70 -10.33
CA PRO A 158 -9.13 -35.42 -9.20
C PRO A 158 -8.18 -36.32 -8.39
N GLU A 159 -7.03 -36.74 -8.91
CA GLU A 159 -6.27 -37.84 -8.28
C GLU A 159 -4.80 -37.58 -7.92
N ASP A 160 -4.17 -36.46 -8.28
CA ASP A 160 -2.80 -36.18 -7.80
C ASP A 160 -2.34 -34.72 -8.01
N ASN A 161 -1.20 -34.36 -7.42
CA ASN A 161 -0.51 -33.08 -7.60
C ASN A 161 0.57 -33.11 -8.71
N GLN A 162 0.72 -34.22 -9.44
CA GLN A 162 1.74 -34.40 -10.48
C GLN A 162 1.72 -33.29 -11.54
N TRP A 163 0.54 -32.79 -11.91
CA TRP A 163 0.38 -31.68 -12.86
C TRP A 163 0.98 -30.34 -12.38
N LEU A 164 1.31 -30.21 -11.09
CA LEU A 164 2.05 -29.07 -10.53
C LEU A 164 3.56 -29.23 -10.63
N GLN A 165 4.04 -30.46 -10.84
CA GLN A 165 5.47 -30.74 -10.88
C GLN A 165 6.03 -30.31 -12.23
N THR A 166 7.25 -29.76 -12.21
CA THR A 166 7.94 -29.36 -13.43
C THR A 166 8.44 -30.61 -14.15
N ASP A 167 7.91 -30.85 -15.35
CA ASP A 167 8.42 -31.87 -16.26
C ASP A 167 9.42 -31.25 -17.24
N ILE A 168 10.66 -31.75 -17.23
CA ILE A 168 11.75 -31.28 -18.09
C ILE A 168 11.45 -31.54 -19.58
N SER A 169 10.64 -32.56 -19.87
CA SER A 169 10.22 -32.88 -21.23
C SER A 169 9.15 -31.92 -21.78
N ASN A 170 8.41 -31.26 -20.89
CA ASN A 170 7.35 -30.32 -21.24
C ASN A 170 7.89 -28.87 -21.26
N LYS A 171 8.61 -28.55 -22.34
CA LYS A 171 9.17 -27.21 -22.52
C LYS A 171 8.07 -26.21 -22.88
N LEU A 172 8.13 -25.03 -22.27
CA LEU A 172 7.25 -23.91 -22.56
C LEU A 172 7.98 -22.93 -23.50
N ASP A 173 8.28 -23.40 -24.70
CA ASP A 173 9.14 -22.68 -25.65
C ASP A 173 8.33 -21.71 -26.54
N THR A 174 7.01 -21.89 -26.61
CA THR A 174 6.10 -21.01 -27.37
C THR A 174 5.17 -20.21 -26.47
N GLU A 175 4.73 -19.05 -26.96
CA GLU A 175 3.71 -18.25 -26.28
C GLU A 175 2.40 -19.03 -26.11
N ALA A 176 1.99 -19.82 -27.11
CA ALA A 176 0.77 -20.62 -27.05
C ALA A 176 0.81 -21.67 -25.91
N GLU A 177 1.95 -22.37 -25.75
CA GLU A 177 2.18 -23.31 -24.64
C GLU A 177 2.19 -22.60 -23.30
N PHE A 178 2.88 -21.45 -23.21
CA PHE A 178 2.91 -20.66 -21.99
C PHE A 178 1.50 -20.18 -21.58
N GLN A 179 0.68 -19.76 -22.55
CA GLN A 179 -0.67 -19.27 -22.29
C GLN A 179 -1.65 -20.39 -21.91
N SER A 180 -1.48 -21.59 -22.45
CA SER A 180 -2.35 -22.74 -22.14
C SER A 180 -2.14 -23.32 -20.73
N MET A 181 -0.94 -23.16 -20.16
CA MET A 181 -0.62 -23.64 -18.82
C MET A 181 -1.39 -22.92 -17.70
N ASN A 182 -1.61 -23.58 -16.57
CA ASN A 182 -2.07 -22.93 -15.34
C ASN A 182 -0.92 -22.88 -14.33
N PHE A 183 -0.45 -21.68 -13.97
CA PHE A 183 0.63 -21.52 -13.00
C PHE A 183 0.06 -21.37 -11.59
N VAL A 184 0.46 -22.27 -10.70
CA VAL A 184 0.23 -22.17 -9.27
C VAL A 184 1.49 -21.60 -8.63
N ASP A 185 1.41 -20.35 -8.15
CA ASP A 185 2.56 -19.60 -7.64
C ASP A 185 3.00 -20.01 -6.23
N LYS A 186 2.13 -20.72 -5.50
CA LYS A 186 2.36 -21.11 -4.12
C LYS A 186 2.83 -22.57 -4.04
N PRO A 187 4.06 -22.85 -3.56
CA PRO A 187 4.63 -24.19 -3.58
C PRO A 187 3.94 -25.18 -2.62
N HIS A 188 3.13 -24.69 -1.68
CA HIS A 188 2.43 -25.54 -0.71
C HIS A 188 1.04 -25.99 -1.17
N VAL A 189 0.50 -25.43 -2.26
CA VAL A 189 -0.83 -25.77 -2.77
C VAL A 189 -0.78 -27.17 -3.38
N GLY A 190 -1.63 -28.09 -2.93
CA GLY A 190 -1.66 -29.47 -3.43
C GLY A 190 -0.58 -30.39 -2.82
N PHE A 191 0.25 -29.90 -1.88
CA PHE A 191 1.22 -30.74 -1.19
C PHE A 191 0.52 -31.70 -0.20
N TYR A 192 -0.32 -31.17 0.69
CA TYR A 192 -1.15 -31.97 1.60
C TYR A 192 -2.59 -32.09 1.11
N CYS A 193 -3.20 -30.95 0.74
CA CYS A 193 -4.53 -30.89 0.17
C CYS A 193 -4.70 -29.64 -0.70
N PHE A 194 -5.70 -29.66 -1.58
CA PHE A 194 -6.09 -28.49 -2.35
C PHE A 194 -7.05 -27.59 -1.55
N PRO A 195 -6.87 -26.26 -1.55
CA PRO A 195 -7.84 -25.33 -0.99
C PRO A 195 -9.15 -25.36 -1.78
N LYS A 196 -10.27 -25.04 -1.12
CA LYS A 196 -11.59 -24.91 -1.76
C LYS A 196 -12.03 -23.45 -1.66
N PRO A 197 -11.95 -22.64 -2.74
CA PRO A 197 -11.51 -22.98 -4.11
C PRO A 197 -9.98 -22.91 -4.32
N VAL A 198 -9.48 -23.56 -5.39
CA VAL A 198 -8.12 -23.34 -5.91
C VAL A 198 -8.15 -22.15 -6.86
N LEU A 199 -7.31 -21.14 -6.60
CA LEU A 199 -7.31 -19.89 -7.37
C LEU A 199 -5.97 -19.72 -8.11
N VAL A 200 -6.03 -19.49 -9.41
CA VAL A 200 -4.87 -19.16 -10.26
C VAL A 200 -5.06 -17.79 -10.91
N TYR A 201 -3.97 -17.16 -11.33
CA TYR A 201 -4.07 -15.88 -12.04
C TYR A 201 -4.81 -16.04 -13.36
N ASP A 202 -5.68 -15.08 -13.66
CA ASP A 202 -6.32 -15.02 -14.96
C ASP A 202 -5.39 -14.34 -15.97
N LYS A 203 -4.87 -15.12 -16.91
CA LYS A 203 -3.94 -14.67 -17.96
C LYS A 203 -4.61 -13.87 -19.07
N SER A 204 -5.94 -13.91 -19.16
CA SER A 204 -6.68 -13.12 -20.16
C SER A 204 -6.59 -11.62 -19.92
N GLN A 205 -6.19 -11.19 -18.71
CA GLN A 205 -5.96 -9.78 -18.41
C GLN A 205 -4.62 -9.31 -18.96
N SER A 206 -4.67 -8.49 -20.01
CA SER A 206 -3.51 -7.70 -20.42
C SER A 206 -3.19 -6.64 -19.36
N ILE A 207 -1.90 -6.53 -19.02
CA ILE A 207 -1.38 -5.44 -18.16
C ILE A 207 -1.59 -4.06 -18.84
N ASN A 208 -1.68 -4.06 -20.18
CA ASN A 208 -1.69 -2.88 -21.04
C ASN A 208 -3.07 -2.48 -21.56
N GLU A 209 -4.11 -3.31 -21.39
CA GLU A 209 -5.45 -2.98 -21.86
C GLU A 209 -6.08 -1.90 -20.95
N SER A 210 -5.90 -0.65 -21.39
CA SER A 210 -6.93 0.39 -21.30
C SER A 210 -7.30 0.85 -19.90
N LYS A 211 -6.32 1.12 -19.04
CA LYS A 211 -6.54 1.99 -17.87
C LYS A 211 -5.63 3.20 -17.95
N THR A 212 -6.26 4.36 -18.05
CA THR A 212 -5.62 5.68 -17.91
C THR A 212 -4.71 5.64 -16.69
N MET A 213 -3.45 6.02 -16.89
CA MET A 213 -2.52 6.15 -15.78
C MET A 213 -3.03 7.26 -14.87
N THR A 214 -2.97 7.03 -13.56
CA THR A 214 -3.20 8.07 -12.56
C THR A 214 -2.11 9.14 -12.67
N ASP A 215 -2.38 10.36 -12.20
CA ASP A 215 -1.39 11.44 -12.19
C ASP A 215 -0.09 11.03 -11.50
N SER A 216 -0.20 10.26 -10.41
CA SER A 216 0.95 9.70 -9.70
C SER A 216 1.75 8.70 -10.55
N GLU A 217 1.10 7.79 -11.26
CA GLU A 217 1.79 6.85 -12.17
C GLU A 217 2.46 7.59 -13.35
N ILE A 218 1.84 8.66 -13.86
CA ILE A 218 2.40 9.47 -14.94
C ILE A 218 3.72 10.11 -14.50
N ILE A 219 3.76 10.70 -13.30
CA ILE A 219 4.98 11.30 -12.72
C ILE A 219 6.10 10.26 -12.62
N VAL A 220 5.78 9.07 -12.09
CA VAL A 220 6.76 7.99 -11.97
C VAL A 220 7.28 7.59 -13.35
N ARG A 221 6.39 7.35 -14.31
CA ARG A 221 6.78 6.98 -15.67
C ARG A 221 7.65 8.03 -16.34
N GLN A 222 7.27 9.31 -16.23
CA GLN A 222 8.05 10.41 -16.80
C GLN A 222 9.44 10.47 -16.17
N LYS A 223 9.55 10.32 -14.85
CA LYS A 223 10.84 10.40 -14.18
C LYS A 223 11.74 9.20 -14.47
N PHE A 224 11.18 8.00 -14.62
CA PHE A 224 11.93 6.82 -15.04
C PHE A 224 12.20 6.79 -16.56
N ALA A 225 11.59 7.66 -17.36
CA ALA A 225 11.96 7.84 -18.77
C ALA A 225 13.13 8.82 -18.97
N ASP A 226 13.44 9.63 -17.95
CA ASP A 226 14.59 10.54 -17.90
C ASP A 226 15.89 9.74 -17.70
N LYS A 227 16.73 9.73 -18.73
CA LYS A 227 17.98 8.95 -18.74
C LYS A 227 18.96 9.41 -17.68
N ASP A 228 19.08 10.71 -17.45
CA ASP A 228 20.06 11.27 -16.51
C ASP A 228 19.71 10.88 -15.08
N PHE A 229 18.41 10.97 -14.75
CA PHE A 229 17.89 10.46 -13.50
C PHE A 229 18.18 8.97 -13.31
N LEU A 230 17.88 8.14 -14.32
CA LEU A 230 18.13 6.69 -14.24
C LEU A 230 19.62 6.36 -14.07
N TYR A 231 20.50 7.02 -14.83
CA TYR A 231 21.94 6.79 -14.72
C TYR A 231 22.46 7.15 -13.33
N GLN A 232 22.03 8.29 -12.78
CA GLN A 232 22.42 8.69 -11.43
C GLN A 232 21.87 7.74 -10.37
N LEU A 233 20.61 7.31 -10.50
CA LEU A 233 20.00 6.33 -9.60
C LEU A 233 20.77 5.02 -9.60
N LEU A 234 21.06 4.45 -10.77
CA LEU A 234 21.81 3.19 -10.91
C LEU A 234 23.24 3.33 -10.37
N SER A 235 23.89 4.46 -10.65
CA SER A 235 25.20 4.78 -10.07
C SER A 235 25.14 4.71 -8.54
N TYR A 236 24.20 5.41 -7.90
CA TYR A 236 24.07 5.36 -6.44
C TYR A 236 23.66 4.02 -5.86
N LEU A 237 22.86 3.22 -6.57
CA LEU A 237 22.48 1.87 -6.15
C LEU A 237 23.61 0.85 -6.30
N SER A 238 24.65 1.16 -7.08
CA SER A 238 25.84 0.31 -7.24
C SER A 238 26.99 0.68 -6.31
N LEU A 239 26.85 1.74 -5.49
CA LEU A 239 27.86 2.12 -4.52
C LEU A 239 27.84 1.16 -3.32
N GLU A 240 29.04 0.71 -2.93
CA GLU A 240 29.24 0.00 -1.66
C GLU A 240 28.97 0.96 -0.49
N GLU A 241 28.03 0.61 0.39
CA GLU A 241 27.68 1.41 1.56
C GLU A 241 28.59 1.05 2.74
N ASN A 242 28.74 -0.24 3.01
CA ASN A 242 29.54 -0.76 4.11
C ASN A 242 30.50 -1.81 3.60
N LYS A 243 31.78 -1.45 3.59
CA LYS A 243 32.84 -2.30 3.04
C LYS A 243 32.77 -3.75 3.56
N GLY A 244 32.52 -4.70 2.67
CA GLY A 244 32.42 -6.12 2.97
C GLY A 244 31.26 -6.53 3.90
N LYS A 245 30.30 -5.64 4.17
CA LYS A 245 29.14 -5.89 5.05
C LYS A 245 27.79 -5.73 4.35
N ASP A 246 27.80 -5.27 3.11
CA ASP A 246 26.58 -5.14 2.32
C ASP A 246 25.96 -6.50 2.03
N LYS A 247 24.63 -6.52 2.01
CA LYS A 247 23.81 -7.71 1.81
C LYS A 247 22.70 -7.38 0.85
N PHE A 248 22.11 -8.41 0.25
CA PHE A 248 20.87 -8.25 -0.49
C PHE A 248 19.80 -7.61 0.41
N SER A 249 19.35 -6.40 0.05
CA SER A 249 18.27 -5.71 0.75
C SER A 249 16.93 -6.25 0.24
N SER A 250 16.35 -7.20 0.97
CA SER A 250 15.05 -7.79 0.64
C SER A 250 13.85 -6.98 1.17
N LYS A 251 14.11 -5.82 1.78
CA LYS A 251 13.12 -4.95 2.42
C LYS A 251 13.07 -3.60 1.72
#